data_AF-A0A645G1S6-F1
#
_entry.id   AF-A0A645G1S6-F1
#
_cell.length_a   1.000
_cell.length_b   1.000
_cell.length_c   1.000
_cell.angle_alpha   90.00
_cell.angle_beta   90.00
_cell.angle_gamma   90.00
#
_symmetry.space_group_name_H-M   'P 1'
#
loop_
_entity.id
_entity.type
_entity.pdbx_description
1 polymer ?
#
loop_
_entity_poly.entity_id
_entity_poly.type
_entity_poly.pdbx_seq_one_letter_code
_entity_poly.pdbx_strand_id
1 'polypeptide(L)'
;MSSDDPDDLFKFITMDLEGSLPDFAKKAKEVAANQKQCFDYEPLIGRDDFVYITCLPWISFTHLSHTITINRNDSVPRISWGKYFEQDGKILMPLSVQVHHAFVDGVHVGQYFKKLQDYLNLPPV
;
A
#
# COMPACT_ATOMS: atom_id res chain seq x y z
N MET A 1 0.44 2.59 13.48
CA MET A 1 -0.27 3.39 14.49
C MET A 1 0.15 2.84 15.84
N SER A 2 1.13 3.49 16.45
CA SER A 2 1.53 3.25 17.84
C SER A 2 0.44 3.79 18.76
N SER A 3 0.36 3.26 19.97
CA SER A 3 -0.59 3.63 21.03
C SER A 3 -0.54 5.09 21.51
N ASP A 4 0.20 5.97 20.83
CA ASP A 4 0.53 7.33 21.27
C ASP A 4 0.02 8.42 20.29
N ASP A 5 -0.79 8.07 19.28
CA ASP A 5 -1.40 9.05 18.37
C ASP A 5 -2.79 9.46 18.90
N PRO A 6 -3.00 10.69 19.40
CA PRO A 6 -4.20 11.09 20.13
C PRO A 6 -5.49 11.11 19.30
N ASP A 7 -5.38 11.09 17.97
CA ASP A 7 -6.53 11.27 17.08
C ASP A 7 -7.05 9.95 16.47
N ASP A 8 -6.34 8.82 16.60
CA ASP A 8 -6.67 7.52 15.97
C ASP A 8 -6.98 7.62 14.44
N LEU A 9 -6.51 8.69 13.78
CA LEU A 9 -6.73 8.92 12.35
C LEU A 9 -5.65 8.26 11.50
N PHE A 10 -6.05 7.70 10.36
CA PHE A 10 -5.08 7.31 9.34
C PHE A 10 -4.44 8.55 8.72
N LYS A 11 -3.14 8.51 8.42
CA LYS A 11 -2.44 9.60 7.71
C LYS A 11 -2.14 9.17 6.29
N PHE A 12 -2.47 10.02 5.33
CA PHE A 12 -2.13 9.82 3.92
C PHE A 12 -0.89 10.63 3.57
N ILE A 13 0.24 9.96 3.33
CA ILE A 13 1.50 10.60 2.92
C ILE A 13 1.70 10.39 1.41
N THR A 14 2.18 11.43 0.72
CA THR A 14 2.51 11.38 -0.72
C THR A 14 4.01 11.59 -0.89
N MET A 15 4.65 10.70 -1.66
CA MET A 15 6.09 10.74 -1.89
C MET A 15 6.44 10.21 -3.28
N ASP A 16 7.42 10.84 -3.93
CA ASP A 16 8.03 10.28 -5.13
C ASP A 16 8.91 9.06 -4.78
N LEU A 17 8.89 8.06 -5.65
CA LEU A 17 9.70 6.85 -5.51
C LEU A 17 11.14 7.13 -5.97
N GLU A 18 12.03 7.35 -5.01
CA GLU A 18 13.44 7.70 -5.25
C GLU A 18 14.38 6.88 -4.36
N GLY A 19 15.60 6.65 -4.83
CA GLY A 19 16.66 6.01 -4.04
C GLY A 19 16.49 4.50 -3.85
N SER A 20 17.16 3.96 -2.83
CA SER A 20 17.03 2.54 -2.45
C SER A 20 15.79 2.33 -1.57
N LEU A 21 15.30 1.08 -1.48
CA LEU A 21 14.17 0.75 -0.61
C LEU A 21 14.41 1.14 0.87
N PRO A 22 15.60 0.90 1.47
CA PRO A 22 15.90 1.39 2.81
C PRO A 22 15.86 2.92 2.95
N ASP A 23 16.40 3.65 1.98
CA ASP A 23 16.39 5.12 1.98
C ASP A 23 14.96 5.65 1.88
N PHE A 24 14.17 5.07 0.97
CA PHE A 24 12.76 5.40 0.79
C PHE A 24 11.97 5.14 2.07
N ALA A 25 12.15 3.98 2.72
CA ALA A 25 11.48 3.63 3.97
C ALA A 25 11.85 4.59 5.12
N LYS A 26 13.13 4.99 5.21
CA LYS A 26 13.60 5.98 6.19
C LYS A 26 12.93 7.34 5.95
N LYS A 27 12.97 7.84 4.71
CA LYS A 27 12.34 9.11 4.32
C LYS A 27 10.83 9.07 4.57
N ALA A 28 10.17 7.95 4.29
CA ALA A 28 8.73 7.78 4.54
C ALA A 28 8.38 7.86 6.02
N LYS A 29 9.21 7.28 6.89
CA LYS A 29 9.03 7.39 8.35
C LYS A 29 9.19 8.83 8.83
N GLU A 30 10.16 9.56 8.29
CA GLU A 30 10.38 10.99 8.61
C GLU A 30 9.21 11.86 8.14
N VAL A 31 8.72 11.67 6.92
CA VAL A 31 7.55 12.38 6.37
C VAL A 31 6.30 12.08 7.22
N ALA A 32 6.05 10.81 7.53
CA ALA A 32 4.89 10.41 8.36
C ALA A 32 4.94 11.00 9.77
N ALA A 33 6.12 11.10 10.39
CA ALA A 33 6.29 11.69 11.72
C ALA A 33 6.07 13.21 11.73
N ASN A 34 6.42 13.89 10.63
CA ASN A 34 6.28 15.35 10.50
C ASN A 34 4.91 15.79 9.97
N GLN A 35 4.09 14.86 9.47
CA GLN A 35 2.78 15.17 8.93
C GLN A 35 1.78 15.55 10.02
N LYS A 36 1.24 16.77 9.88
CA LYS A 36 0.26 17.36 10.82
C LYS A 36 -1.19 17.18 10.38
N GLN A 37 -1.43 17.02 9.08
CA GLN A 37 -2.78 16.87 8.52
C GLN A 37 -3.07 15.39 8.22
N CYS A 38 -4.31 14.97 8.40
CA CYS A 38 -4.76 13.61 8.07
C CYS A 38 -4.59 13.32 6.57
N PHE A 39 -4.88 14.31 5.72
CA PHE A 39 -4.79 14.21 4.27
C PHE A 39 -4.36 15.55 3.67
N ASP A 40 -3.33 15.53 2.83
CA ASP A 40 -2.85 16.69 2.07
C ASP A 40 -3.14 16.48 0.57
N TYR A 41 -3.96 17.35 -0.01
CA TYR A 41 -4.36 17.28 -1.42
C TYR A 41 -3.37 17.97 -2.36
N GLU A 42 -2.56 18.91 -1.86
CA GLU A 42 -1.65 19.72 -2.69
C GLU A 42 -0.72 18.85 -3.56
N PRO A 43 -0.11 17.76 -3.03
CA PRO A 43 0.75 16.89 -3.84
C PRO A 43 0.04 16.10 -4.94
N LEU A 44 -1.30 16.03 -4.91
CA LEU A 44 -2.10 15.23 -5.84
C LEU A 44 -2.55 16.03 -7.07
N ILE A 45 -2.51 17.37 -7.00
CA ILE A 45 -3.10 18.23 -8.03
C ILE A 45 -2.27 18.13 -9.32
N GLY A 46 -2.94 17.74 -10.41
CA GLY A 46 -2.34 17.68 -11.74
C GLY A 46 -1.40 16.48 -11.97
N ARG A 47 -1.46 15.46 -11.12
CA ARG A 47 -0.66 14.23 -11.19
C ARG A 47 -1.57 13.01 -11.34
N ASP A 48 -1.09 12.02 -12.07
CA ASP A 48 -1.80 10.79 -12.46
C ASP A 48 -0.90 9.54 -12.43
N ASP A 49 0.29 9.67 -11.83
CA ASP A 49 1.33 8.65 -11.70
C ASP A 49 1.41 8.04 -10.29
N PHE A 50 0.26 7.93 -9.63
CA PHE A 50 0.16 7.40 -8.27
C PHE A 50 0.04 5.87 -8.22
N VAL A 51 0.48 5.31 -7.10
CA VAL A 51 0.07 3.99 -6.62
C VAL A 51 -0.37 4.16 -5.17
N TYR A 52 -1.61 3.78 -4.87
CA TYR A 52 -2.13 3.89 -3.51
C TYR A 52 -1.82 2.63 -2.73
N ILE A 53 -1.22 2.81 -1.56
CA ILE A 53 -0.77 1.73 -0.71
C ILE A 53 -1.32 1.95 0.70
N THR A 54 -1.93 0.91 1.28
CA THR A 54 -2.44 0.96 2.65
C THR A 54 -2.17 -0.31 3.44
N CYS A 55 -2.04 -0.15 4.76
CA CYS A 55 -1.77 -1.22 5.71
C CYS A 55 -2.90 -1.27 6.74
N LEU A 56 -3.47 -2.46 6.93
CA LEU A 56 -4.47 -2.75 7.97
C LEU A 56 -3.86 -3.71 9.01
N PRO A 57 -2.93 -3.24 9.86
CA PRO A 57 -2.09 -4.10 10.72
C PRO A 57 -2.85 -4.82 11.84
N TRP A 58 -4.13 -4.50 12.06
CA TRP A 58 -4.95 -5.13 13.10
C TRP A 58 -5.71 -6.35 12.63
N ILE A 59 -5.98 -6.48 11.33
CA ILE A 59 -6.89 -7.50 10.80
C ILE A 59 -6.19 -8.39 9.77
N SER A 60 -6.37 -9.71 9.92
CA SER A 60 -5.99 -10.69 8.90
C SER A 60 -7.19 -10.97 8.00
N PHE A 61 -7.40 -10.11 6.99
CA PHE A 61 -8.56 -10.23 6.10
C PHE A 61 -8.40 -11.38 5.10
N THR A 62 -9.52 -11.89 4.60
CA THR A 62 -9.56 -12.79 3.43
C THR A 62 -10.02 -12.07 2.16
N HIS A 63 -10.72 -10.95 2.32
CA HIS A 63 -11.17 -10.08 1.23
C HIS A 63 -11.18 -8.62 1.68
N LEU A 64 -10.73 -7.73 0.80
CA LEU A 64 -10.82 -6.28 0.97
C LEU A 64 -11.20 -5.65 -0.36
N SER A 65 -12.29 -4.89 -0.37
CA SER A 65 -12.69 -4.06 -1.50
C SER A 65 -12.85 -2.63 -1.03
N HIS A 66 -12.24 -1.68 -1.75
CA HIS A 66 -12.54 -0.27 -1.57
C HIS A 66 -13.90 0.03 -2.21
N THR A 67 -14.74 0.82 -1.55
CA THR A 67 -15.95 1.37 -2.17
C THR A 67 -15.52 2.42 -3.19
N ILE A 68 -15.22 1.96 -4.41
CA ILE A 68 -14.93 2.84 -5.53
C ILE A 68 -16.25 3.52 -5.89
N THR A 69 -16.36 4.82 -5.63
CA THR A 69 -17.31 5.64 -6.41
C THR A 69 -16.88 5.44 -7.86
N ILE A 70 -17.76 4.91 -8.72
CA ILE A 70 -17.42 4.58 -10.12
C ILE A 70 -17.12 5.89 -10.86
N ASN A 71 -15.92 6.41 -10.65
CA ASN A 71 -15.29 7.42 -11.46
C ASN A 71 -14.58 6.65 -12.57
N ARG A 72 -15.11 6.77 -13.79
CA ARG A 72 -14.58 6.09 -14.97
C ARG A 72 -13.11 6.44 -15.26
N ASN A 73 -12.64 7.56 -14.73
CA ASN A 73 -11.27 8.04 -14.93
C ASN A 73 -10.32 7.60 -13.80
N ASP A 74 -10.80 6.86 -12.81
CA ASP A 74 -9.96 6.35 -11.73
C ASP A 74 -9.29 5.03 -12.14
N SER A 75 -8.05 5.13 -12.60
CA SER A 75 -7.21 4.00 -13.01
C SER A 75 -6.07 3.70 -12.03
N VAL A 76 -6.00 4.41 -10.89
CA VAL A 76 -4.87 4.32 -9.96
C VAL A 76 -4.86 2.94 -9.28
N PRO A 77 -3.77 2.15 -9.41
CA PRO A 77 -3.65 0.87 -8.71
C PRO A 77 -3.71 1.06 -7.19
N ARG A 78 -4.44 0.16 -6.52
CA ARG A 78 -4.57 0.12 -5.06
C ARG A 78 -4.02 -1.19 -4.53
N ILE A 79 -3.07 -1.11 -3.62
CA ILE A 79 -2.45 -2.25 -2.96
C ILE A 79 -2.74 -2.14 -1.47
N SER A 80 -3.16 -3.24 -0.86
CA SER A 80 -3.49 -3.25 0.56
C SER A 80 -3.02 -4.54 1.20
N TRP A 81 -2.37 -4.48 2.36
CA TRP A 81 -2.02 -5.68 3.13
C TRP A 81 -2.55 -5.63 4.56
N GLY A 82 -2.75 -6.82 5.14
CA GLY A 82 -3.30 -7.00 6.47
C GLY A 82 -2.25 -7.45 7.49
N LYS A 83 -2.72 -7.72 8.70
CA LYS A 83 -1.95 -8.39 9.75
C LYS A 83 -1.52 -9.78 9.29
N TYR A 84 -0.22 -10.07 9.38
CA TYR A 84 0.30 -11.41 9.12
C TYR A 84 -0.15 -12.40 10.20
N PHE A 85 -0.13 -13.69 9.88
CA PHE A 85 -0.51 -14.78 10.78
C PHE A 85 0.31 -16.03 10.46
N GLU A 86 0.42 -16.94 11.43
CA GLU A 86 1.07 -18.23 11.21
C GLU A 86 0.06 -19.29 10.76
N GLN A 87 0.44 -20.08 9.76
CA GLN A 87 -0.31 -21.23 9.29
C GLN A 87 0.66 -22.28 8.74
N ASP A 88 0.51 -23.54 9.16
CA ASP A 88 1.31 -24.67 8.66
C ASP A 88 2.84 -24.43 8.73
N GLY A 89 3.30 -23.78 9.80
CA GLY A 89 4.71 -23.42 9.99
C GLY A 89 5.23 -22.30 9.08
N LYS A 90 4.33 -21.56 8.41
CA LYS A 90 4.66 -20.41 7.56
C LYS A 90 4.01 -19.14 8.10
N ILE A 91 4.67 -18.00 7.88
CA ILE A 91 4.07 -16.69 8.09
C ILE A 91 3.37 -16.28 6.79
N LEU A 92 2.06 -16.08 6.84
CA LEU A 92 1.23 -15.63 5.73
C LEU A 92 0.79 -14.19 5.97
N MET A 93 0.66 -13.41 4.89
CA MET A 93 0.19 -12.03 4.94
C MET A 93 -0.93 -11.83 3.91
N PRO A 94 -2.12 -11.36 4.32
CA PRO A 94 -3.16 -10.96 3.38
C PRO A 94 -2.69 -9.82 2.49
N LEU A 95 -2.91 -9.95 1.18
CA LEU A 95 -2.59 -8.93 0.18
C LEU A 95 -3.73 -8.82 -0.83
N SER A 96 -4.21 -7.60 -1.05
CA SER A 96 -5.22 -7.26 -2.05
C SER A 96 -4.62 -6.30 -3.07
N VAL A 97 -4.90 -6.57 -4.35
CA VAL A 97 -4.54 -5.72 -5.49
C VAL A 97 -5.81 -5.41 -6.24
N GLN A 98 -6.16 -4.12 -6.30
CA GLN A 98 -7.31 -3.61 -7.04
C GLN A 98 -6.82 -2.72 -8.16
N VAL A 99 -7.27 -3.02 -9.38
CA VAL A 99 -6.80 -2.40 -10.62
C VAL A 99 -7.97 -2.22 -11.59
N HIS A 100 -7.83 -1.28 -12.51
CA HIS A 100 -8.83 -1.05 -13.55
C HIS A 100 -8.57 -1.97 -14.76
N HIS A 101 -9.55 -2.84 -15.09
CA HIS A 101 -9.36 -3.91 -16.08
C HIS A 101 -9.10 -3.39 -17.51
N ALA A 102 -9.51 -2.16 -17.85
CA ALA A 102 -9.15 -1.56 -19.14
C ALA A 102 -7.63 -1.37 -19.35
N PHE A 103 -6.83 -1.43 -18.28
CA PHE A 103 -5.37 -1.25 -18.33
C PHE A 103 -4.60 -2.46 -17.81
N VAL A 104 -5.22 -3.31 -16.98
CA VAL A 104 -4.55 -4.42 -16.30
C VAL A 104 -5.35 -5.71 -16.41
N ASP A 105 -4.82 -6.67 -17.17
CA ASP A 105 -5.33 -8.04 -17.23
C ASP A 105 -4.81 -8.94 -16.09
N GLY A 106 -5.46 -10.08 -15.89
CA GLY A 106 -5.10 -11.06 -14.86
C GLY A 106 -3.66 -11.59 -14.94
N VAL A 107 -3.05 -11.63 -16.14
CA VAL A 107 -1.64 -12.03 -16.30
C VAL A 107 -0.69 -11.06 -15.60
N HIS A 108 -0.97 -9.76 -15.64
CA HIS A 108 -0.13 -8.74 -15.00
C HIS A 108 -0.19 -8.85 -13.48
N VAL A 109 -1.41 -9.09 -12.94
CA VAL A 109 -1.61 -9.33 -11.50
C VAL A 109 -0.88 -10.60 -11.08
N GLY A 110 -1.00 -11.69 -11.83
CA GLY A 110 -0.27 -12.93 -11.56
C GLY A 110 1.26 -12.74 -11.55
N GLN A 111 1.79 -11.99 -12.51
CA GLN A 111 3.22 -11.64 -12.56
C GLN A 111 3.65 -10.80 -11.36
N TYR A 112 2.82 -9.84 -10.93
CA TYR A 112 3.09 -9.03 -9.73
C TYR A 112 3.20 -9.92 -8.48
N PHE A 113 2.22 -10.79 -8.22
CA PHE A 113 2.25 -11.68 -7.06
C PHE A 113 3.46 -12.61 -7.08
N LYS A 114 3.81 -13.15 -8.26
CA LYS A 114 5.01 -13.99 -8.40
C LYS A 114 6.28 -13.20 -8.05
N LYS A 115 6.47 -12.02 -8.63
CA LYS A 115 7.65 -11.19 -8.37
C LYS A 115 7.75 -10.80 -6.91
N LEU A 116 6.63 -10.39 -6.29
CA LEU A 116 6.60 -10.04 -4.88
C LEU A 116 7.01 -11.23 -4.00
N GLN A 117 6.47 -12.42 -4.27
CA GLN A 117 6.85 -13.63 -3.54
C GLN A 117 8.34 -13.95 -3.72
N ASP A 118 8.86 -13.83 -4.93
CA ASP A 118 10.29 -14.03 -5.21
C ASP A 118 11.14 -13.04 -4.41
N TYR A 119 10.75 -11.75 -4.34
CA TYR A 119 11.42 -10.74 -3.52
C TYR A 119 11.38 -11.05 -2.02
N LEU A 120 10.25 -11.53 -1.49
CA LEU A 120 10.10 -11.87 -0.06
C LEU A 120 10.86 -13.14 0.34
N ASN A 121 11.19 -14.01 -0.63
CA ASN A 121 12.00 -15.19 -0.39
C ASN A 121 13.51 -14.88 -0.36
N LEU A 122 13.93 -13.69 -0.79
CA LEU A 122 15.31 -13.24 -0.66
C LEU A 122 15.63 -12.92 0.81
N PRO A 123 16.89 -13.09 1.24
CA PRO A 123 17.30 -12.62 2.56
C PRO A 123 17.06 -11.10 2.71
N PRO A 124 16.85 -10.60 3.94
CA PRO A 124 16.70 -9.17 4.18
C PRO A 124 17.89 -8.39 3.60
N VAL A 125 17.60 -7.32 2.86
CA VAL A 125 18.58 -6.37 2.32
C VAL A 125 18.95 -5.34 3.38
#